data_AF-A0A523K7Z9-F1
#
_entry.id   AF-A0A523K7Z9-F1
#
_cell.length_a   1.000
_cell.length_b   1.000
_cell.length_c   1.000
_cell.angle_alpha   90.00
_cell.angle_beta   90.00
_cell.angle_gamma   90.00
#
_symmetry.space_group_name_H-M   'P 1'
#
loop_
_entity.id
_entity.type
_entity.pdbx_description
1 polymer ?
#
loop_
_entity_poly.entity_id
_entity_poly.type
_entity_poly.pdbx_seq_one_letter_code
_entity_poly.pdbx_strand_id
1 'polypeptide(L)'
;MRTRTIAFLIGIATFLHVPMLPSLWGLVFLPVVLWTVFVLPKFQILCAIICGFLWAFIRADIILSEGLDRMIEGDTVIVIGQVVSLPEILDSGIRFEFQINEMKSQDGVVLKSPGKVRLGWYRDNIEVKSGEYWQLYVRLKRPYGFSNPGGFDYEGWLFQHRIRATGYVRNDEQNELIR
;
A
#
# COMPACT_ATOMS: atom_id res chain seq x y z
N MET A 1 -30.58 -14.01 12.37
CA MET A 1 -29.41 -13.79 11.50
C MET A 1 -29.30 -12.33 11.03
N ARG A 2 -30.33 -11.72 10.43
CA ARG A 2 -30.30 -10.33 9.91
C ARG A 2 -29.78 -9.28 10.90
N THR A 3 -30.25 -9.28 12.14
CA THR A 3 -29.86 -8.28 13.17
C THR A 3 -28.37 -8.32 13.51
N ARG A 4 -27.75 -9.51 13.48
CA ARG A 4 -26.32 -9.68 13.78
C ARG A 4 -25.44 -9.19 12.62
N THR A 5 -25.87 -9.39 11.38
CA THR A 5 -25.17 -8.85 10.20
C THR A 5 -25.21 -7.32 10.18
N ILE A 6 -26.36 -6.72 10.52
CA ILE A 6 -26.49 -5.26 10.63
C ILE A 6 -25.56 -4.72 11.72
N ALA A 7 -25.56 -5.36 12.89
CA ALA A 7 -24.69 -5.00 14.00
C ALA A 7 -23.19 -5.09 13.63
N PHE A 8 -22.80 -6.11 12.87
CA PHE A 8 -21.44 -6.24 12.34
C PHE A 8 -21.06 -5.10 11.39
N LEU A 9 -21.95 -4.73 10.45
CA LEU A 9 -21.74 -3.61 9.54
C LEU A 9 -21.63 -2.26 10.28
N ILE A 10 -22.42 -2.08 11.35
CA ILE A 10 -22.31 -0.89 12.22
C ILE A 10 -20.90 -0.82 12.83
N GLY A 11 -20.38 -1.93 13.34
CA GLY A 11 -19.01 -1.99 13.87
C GLY A 11 -17.93 -1.57 12.86
N ILE A 12 -18.07 -2.01 11.61
CA ILE A 12 -17.18 -1.59 10.51
C ILE A 12 -17.32 -0.09 10.25
N ALA A 13 -18.56 0.41 10.12
CA ALA A 13 -18.83 1.82 9.83
C ALA A 13 -18.31 2.76 10.93
N THR A 14 -18.41 2.35 12.21
CA THR A 14 -17.85 3.10 13.34
C THR A 14 -16.34 3.17 13.26
N PHE A 15 -15.65 2.07 12.91
CA PHE A 15 -14.20 2.07 12.72
C PHE A 15 -13.75 3.03 11.62
N LEU A 16 -14.48 3.11 10.50
CA LEU A 16 -14.15 4.01 9.39
C LEU A 16 -14.18 5.50 9.74
N HIS A 17 -14.86 5.88 10.83
CA HIS A 17 -14.88 7.26 11.34
C HIS A 17 -13.72 7.57 12.30
N VAL A 18 -12.89 6.58 12.64
CA VAL A 18 -11.74 6.78 13.53
C VAL A 18 -10.56 7.31 12.69
N PRO A 19 -10.12 8.56 12.92
CA PRO A 19 -9.10 9.20 12.07
C PRO A 19 -7.67 8.70 12.33
N MET A 20 -7.44 7.96 13.42
CA MET A 20 -6.11 7.47 13.80
C MET A 20 -6.22 6.03 14.29
N LEU A 21 -5.31 5.16 13.85
CA LEU A 21 -5.26 3.78 14.34
C LEU A 21 -5.14 3.78 15.87
N PRO A 22 -6.12 3.23 16.60
CA PRO A 22 -6.03 3.14 18.04
C PRO A 22 -4.82 2.27 18.41
N SER A 23 -4.10 2.66 19.46
CA SER A 23 -2.91 1.91 19.91
C SER A 23 -3.25 0.45 20.21
N LEU A 24 -2.33 -0.47 19.92
CA LEU A 24 -2.49 -1.91 20.18
C LEU A 24 -2.80 -2.24 21.65
N TRP A 25 -2.52 -1.33 22.59
CA TRP A 25 -2.91 -1.44 24.00
C TRP A 25 -4.42 -1.63 24.21
N GLY A 26 -5.26 -1.12 23.31
CA GLY A 26 -6.71 -1.37 23.36
C GLY A 26 -7.08 -2.86 23.23
N LEU A 27 -6.22 -3.68 22.61
CA LEU A 27 -6.42 -5.13 22.48
C LEU A 27 -6.32 -5.87 23.82
N VAL A 28 -5.73 -5.25 24.86
CA VAL A 28 -5.64 -5.86 26.21
C VAL A 28 -7.03 -6.05 26.84
N PHE A 29 -8.01 -5.21 26.49
CA PHE A 29 -9.38 -5.33 26.99
C PHE A 29 -10.24 -6.32 26.18
N LEU A 30 -9.77 -6.74 25.00
CA LEU A 30 -10.45 -7.66 24.10
C LEU A 30 -10.83 -9.00 24.75
N PRO A 31 -9.97 -9.69 25.54
CA PRO A 31 -10.36 -10.92 26.24
C PRO A 31 -11.43 -10.70 27.31
N VAL A 32 -11.43 -9.56 28.00
CA VAL A 32 -12.47 -9.22 29.01
C VAL A 32 -13.81 -8.95 28.33
N VAL A 33 -13.79 -8.26 27.20
CA VAL A 33 -14.96 -8.00 26.37
C VAL A 33 -15.48 -9.30 25.75
N LEU A 34 -14.62 -10.16 25.23
CA LEU A 34 -15.03 -11.47 24.68
C LEU A 34 -15.57 -12.41 25.77
N TRP A 35 -14.98 -12.41 26.97
CA TRP A 35 -15.50 -13.18 28.11
C TRP A 35 -16.92 -12.72 28.47
N THR A 36 -17.11 -11.41 28.70
CA THR A 36 -18.43 -10.85 29.05
C THR A 36 -19.48 -11.11 27.96
N VAL A 37 -19.07 -11.09 26.70
CA VAL A 37 -19.84 -11.49 25.52
C VAL A 37 -20.25 -12.97 25.54
N PHE A 38 -19.35 -13.88 25.93
CA PHE A 38 -19.59 -15.33 25.91
C PHE A 38 -20.51 -15.79 27.03
N VAL A 39 -20.47 -15.11 28.18
CA VAL A 39 -21.26 -15.47 29.37
C VAL A 39 -22.69 -14.95 29.31
N LEU A 40 -22.96 -13.88 28.53
CA LEU A 40 -24.25 -13.19 28.54
C LEU A 40 -24.89 -13.15 27.13
N PRO A 41 -25.82 -14.07 26.80
CA PRO A 41 -26.43 -14.16 25.46
C PRO A 41 -27.24 -12.92 25.05
N LYS A 42 -27.56 -12.02 26.00
CA LYS A 42 -28.17 -10.72 25.73
C LYS A 42 -27.25 -9.76 24.96
N PHE A 43 -25.94 -9.99 24.92
CA PHE A 43 -24.97 -9.09 24.29
C PHE A 43 -24.58 -9.49 22.87
N GLN A 44 -25.21 -10.50 22.26
CA GLN A 44 -24.87 -10.99 20.91
C GLN A 44 -24.78 -9.90 19.83
N ILE A 45 -25.58 -8.84 19.94
CA ILE A 45 -25.53 -7.67 19.05
C ILE A 45 -24.26 -6.86 19.27
N LEU A 46 -23.91 -6.58 20.53
CA LEU A 46 -22.67 -5.90 20.90
C LEU A 46 -21.44 -6.68 20.43
N CYS A 47 -21.48 -8.02 20.56
CA CYS A 47 -20.43 -8.91 20.05
C CYS A 47 -20.22 -8.73 18.55
N ALA A 48 -21.31 -8.68 17.79
CA ALA A 48 -21.23 -8.52 16.35
C ALA A 48 -20.63 -7.16 15.96
N ILE A 49 -20.98 -6.08 16.67
CA ILE A 49 -20.36 -4.75 16.50
C ILE A 49 -18.85 -4.82 16.76
N ILE A 50 -18.44 -5.39 17.89
CA ILE A 50 -17.02 -5.50 18.26
C ILE A 50 -16.26 -6.35 17.23
N CYS A 51 -16.81 -7.48 16.80
CA CYS A 51 -16.21 -8.31 15.75
C CYS A 51 -16.04 -7.55 14.43
N GLY A 52 -17.04 -6.74 14.03
CA GLY A 52 -16.95 -5.89 12.84
C GLY A 52 -15.85 -4.84 12.95
N PHE A 53 -15.77 -4.18 14.11
CA PHE A 53 -14.72 -3.21 14.40
C PHE A 53 -13.32 -3.82 14.37
N LEU A 54 -13.12 -4.96 15.06
CA LEU A 54 -11.82 -5.64 15.12
C LEU A 54 -11.39 -6.19 13.77
N TRP A 55 -12.34 -6.73 13.00
CA TRP A 55 -12.07 -7.18 11.63
C TRP A 55 -11.59 -6.01 10.76
N ALA A 56 -12.26 -4.86 10.83
CA ALA A 56 -11.87 -3.66 10.10
C ALA A 56 -10.50 -3.13 10.57
N PHE A 57 -10.23 -3.15 11.87
CA PHE A 57 -8.94 -2.76 12.46
C PHE A 57 -7.79 -3.63 11.97
N ILE A 58 -7.91 -4.96 12.04
CA ILE A 58 -6.89 -5.90 11.54
C ILE A 58 -6.67 -5.68 10.04
N ARG A 59 -7.75 -5.48 9.26
CA ARG A 59 -7.64 -5.23 7.82
C ARG A 59 -6.94 -3.90 7.53
N ALA A 60 -7.21 -2.85 8.29
CA ALA A 60 -6.54 -1.57 8.16
C ALA A 60 -5.04 -1.71 8.48
N ASP A 61 -4.70 -2.35 9.60
CA ASP A 61 -3.30 -2.56 10.01
C ASP A 61 -2.48 -3.33 8.96
N ILE A 62 -3.03 -4.42 8.41
CA ILE A 62 -2.39 -5.17 7.31
C ILE A 62 -2.18 -4.26 6.09
N ILE A 63 -3.17 -3.46 5.71
CA ILE A 63 -3.08 -2.62 4.52
C ILE A 63 -2.08 -1.45 4.71
N LEU A 64 -1.97 -0.92 5.93
CA LEU A 64 -1.10 0.21 6.29
C LEU A 64 0.36 -0.21 6.59
N SER A 65 0.58 -1.44 7.03
CA SER A 65 1.94 -1.99 7.29
C SER A 65 2.70 -2.38 6.01
N GLU A 66 2.01 -2.47 4.87
CA GLU A 66 2.61 -2.69 3.56
C GLU A 66 3.10 -1.36 2.96
N GLY A 67 4.36 -1.00 3.21
CA GLY A 67 5.01 0.16 2.62
C GLY A 67 6.50 -0.07 2.37
N LEU A 68 7.12 0.84 1.62
CA LEU A 68 8.57 0.89 1.43
C LEU A 68 9.26 1.10 2.78
N ASP A 69 10.29 0.32 3.06
CA ASP A 69 11.11 0.48 4.28
C ASP A 69 11.74 1.87 4.31
N ARG A 70 11.68 2.52 5.47
CA ARG A 70 12.20 3.87 5.67
C ARG A 70 13.72 3.94 5.48
N MET A 71 14.44 2.84 5.70
CA MET A 71 15.89 2.81 5.50
C MET A 71 16.30 2.87 4.03
N ILE A 72 15.42 2.49 3.10
CA ILE A 72 15.71 2.40 1.65
C ILE A 72 15.15 3.61 0.89
N GLU A 73 14.38 4.45 1.57
CA GLU A 73 13.80 5.64 0.96
C GLU A 73 14.90 6.61 0.50
N GLY A 74 14.92 6.85 -0.81
CA GLY A 74 15.94 7.70 -1.42
C GLY A 74 17.25 6.98 -1.74
N ASP A 75 17.39 5.68 -1.52
CA ASP A 75 18.53 4.93 -2.03
C ASP A 75 18.26 4.39 -3.44
N THR A 76 19.34 4.12 -4.18
CA THR A 76 19.23 3.49 -5.49
C THR A 76 19.17 1.98 -5.28
N VAL A 77 18.16 1.33 -5.82
CA VAL A 77 17.92 -0.11 -5.67
C VAL A 77 17.66 -0.73 -7.02
N ILE A 78 17.99 -2.01 -7.13
CA ILE A 78 17.78 -2.81 -8.34
C ILE A 78 16.43 -3.50 -8.18
N VAL A 79 15.52 -3.25 -9.12
CA VAL A 79 14.20 -3.87 -9.14
C VAL A 79 14.04 -4.70 -10.40
N ILE A 80 13.45 -5.87 -10.24
CA ILE A 80 13.07 -6.76 -11.34
C ILE A 80 11.56 -6.95 -11.28
N GLY A 81 10.88 -6.74 -12.39
CA GLY A 81 9.43 -6.71 -12.40
C GLY A 81 8.83 -6.49 -13.77
N GLN A 82 7.53 -6.24 -13.79
CA GLN A 82 6.74 -6.09 -15.00
C GLN A 82 6.06 -4.72 -15.06
N VAL A 83 5.98 -4.13 -16.25
CA VAL A 83 5.15 -2.95 -16.51
C VAL A 83 3.69 -3.38 -16.58
N VAL A 84 2.85 -2.87 -15.67
CA VAL A 84 1.46 -3.31 -15.51
C VAL A 84 0.42 -2.28 -15.98
N SER A 85 0.86 -1.07 -16.35
CA SER A 85 -0.01 -0.05 -16.94
C SER A 85 0.41 0.28 -18.37
N LEU A 86 -0.50 0.93 -19.09
CA LEU A 86 -0.13 1.70 -20.28
C LEU A 86 0.77 2.87 -19.84
N PRO A 87 1.96 3.05 -20.46
CA PRO A 87 2.82 4.18 -20.13
C PRO A 87 2.20 5.50 -20.58
N GLU A 88 2.21 6.47 -19.68
CA GLU A 88 1.82 7.86 -19.92
C GLU A 88 3.04 8.62 -20.46
N ILE A 89 2.92 9.20 -21.65
CA ILE A 89 3.95 10.05 -22.24
C ILE A 89 3.83 11.46 -21.64
N LEU A 90 4.94 11.98 -21.13
CA LEU A 90 5.09 13.32 -20.58
C LEU A 90 6.08 14.11 -21.44
N ASP A 91 6.05 15.44 -21.35
CA ASP A 91 6.99 16.30 -22.08
C ASP A 91 8.48 16.03 -21.75
N SER A 92 8.75 15.41 -20.60
CA SER A 92 10.10 15.14 -20.08
C SER A 92 10.45 13.65 -19.99
N GLY A 93 9.61 12.75 -20.50
CA GLY A 93 9.84 11.31 -20.45
C GLY A 93 8.54 10.51 -20.38
N ILE A 94 8.59 9.35 -19.72
CA ILE A 94 7.43 8.45 -19.58
C ILE A 94 7.15 8.16 -18.11
N ARG A 95 5.89 7.85 -17.79
CA ARG A 95 5.49 7.39 -16.47
C ARG A 95 4.64 6.14 -16.59
N PHE A 96 4.92 5.15 -15.77
CA PHE A 96 4.21 3.87 -15.81
C PHE A 96 4.12 3.24 -14.42
N GLU A 97 3.18 2.32 -14.26
CA GLU A 97 3.08 1.47 -13.08
C GLU A 97 3.90 0.20 -13.29
N PHE A 98 4.71 -0.15 -12.31
CA PHE A 98 5.63 -1.27 -12.34
C PHE A 98 5.36 -2.18 -11.14
N GLN A 99 5.14 -3.46 -11.40
CA GLN A 99 4.99 -4.49 -10.38
C GLN A 99 6.36 -5.08 -10.08
N ILE A 100 6.90 -4.80 -8.89
CA ILE A 100 8.20 -5.31 -8.46
C ILE A 100 8.02 -6.75 -7.95
N ASN A 101 8.69 -7.69 -8.60
CA ASN A 101 8.74 -9.10 -8.19
C ASN A 101 9.93 -9.34 -7.27
N GLU A 102 11.09 -8.80 -7.62
CA GLU A 102 12.31 -8.87 -6.81
C GLU A 102 12.93 -7.48 -6.63
N MET A 103 13.51 -7.25 -5.46
CA MET A 103 14.18 -6.01 -5.11
C MET A 103 15.50 -6.33 -4.40
N LYS A 104 16.59 -5.69 -4.83
CA LYS A 104 17.93 -5.86 -4.26
C LYS A 104 18.57 -4.51 -3.98
N SER A 105 19.32 -4.42 -2.89
CA SER A 105 20.24 -3.30 -2.65
C SER A 105 21.40 -3.35 -3.66
N GLN A 106 22.13 -2.26 -3.80
CA GLN A 106 23.38 -2.23 -4.58
C GLN A 106 24.41 -3.24 -4.06
N ASP A 107 24.39 -3.53 -2.75
CA ASP A 107 25.25 -4.54 -2.13
C ASP A 107 24.77 -5.99 -2.36
N GLY A 108 23.74 -6.20 -3.18
CA GLY A 108 23.18 -7.52 -3.51
C GLY A 108 22.26 -8.12 -2.46
N VAL A 109 22.00 -7.43 -1.34
CA VAL A 109 21.07 -7.87 -0.30
C VAL A 109 19.63 -7.84 -0.84
N VAL A 110 18.89 -8.94 -0.68
CA VAL A 110 17.48 -9.03 -1.07
C VAL A 110 16.63 -8.21 -0.10
N LEU A 111 15.84 -7.28 -0.65
CA LEU A 111 14.99 -6.37 0.09
C LEU A 111 13.52 -6.77 -0.08
N LYS A 112 12.68 -6.40 0.89
CA LYS A 112 11.23 -6.62 0.80
C LYS A 112 10.65 -5.72 -0.30
N SER A 113 10.06 -6.33 -1.32
CA SER A 113 9.37 -5.60 -2.38
C SER A 113 8.13 -4.85 -1.84
N PRO A 114 7.96 -3.56 -2.16
CA PRO A 114 6.72 -2.83 -1.85
C PRO A 114 5.56 -3.25 -2.77
N GLY A 115 5.78 -4.11 -3.76
CA GLY A 115 4.78 -4.54 -4.74
C GLY A 115 4.67 -3.55 -5.89
N LYS A 116 3.47 -2.99 -6.10
CA LYS A 116 3.22 -2.07 -7.22
C LYS A 116 3.73 -0.67 -6.91
N VAL A 117 4.50 -0.10 -7.84
CA VAL A 117 5.08 1.24 -7.73
C VAL A 117 4.78 2.07 -8.98
N ARG A 118 4.83 3.40 -8.87
CA ARG A 118 4.73 4.30 -10.03
C ARG A 118 6.08 4.94 -10.31
N LEU A 119 6.64 4.70 -11.49
CA LEU A 119 7.96 5.15 -11.88
C LEU A 119 7.87 6.17 -13.01
N GLY A 120 8.68 7.22 -12.91
CA GLY A 120 9.01 8.09 -14.04
C GLY A 120 10.35 7.71 -14.66
N TRP A 121 10.45 7.68 -15.99
CA TRP A 121 11.71 7.52 -16.69
C TRP A 121 11.95 8.74 -17.57
N TYR A 122 12.87 9.59 -17.13
CA TYR A 122 13.19 10.87 -17.75
C TYR A 122 14.39 10.72 -18.70
N ARG A 123 14.11 10.24 -19.91
CA ARG A 123 15.09 10.09 -20.99
C ARG A 123 14.37 10.13 -22.34
N ASP A 124 15.02 10.72 -23.32
CA ASP A 124 14.50 10.78 -24.68
C ASP A 124 14.54 9.39 -25.35
N ASN A 125 13.57 9.14 -26.24
CA ASN A 125 13.47 7.94 -27.08
C ASN A 125 13.40 6.60 -26.34
N ILE A 126 12.87 6.59 -25.11
CA ILE A 126 12.52 5.35 -24.45
C ILE A 126 11.11 4.94 -24.84
N GLU A 127 10.99 3.75 -25.42
CA GLU A 127 9.72 3.03 -25.53
C GLU A 127 9.67 1.94 -24.46
N VAL A 128 8.78 2.11 -23.49
CA VAL A 128 8.36 1.03 -22.60
C VAL A 128 6.96 0.59 -23.05
N LYS A 129 6.68 -0.70 -23.00
CA LYS A 129 5.35 -1.25 -23.32
C LYS A 129 4.76 -1.97 -22.13
N SER A 130 3.43 -1.95 -22.06
CA SER A 130 2.70 -2.73 -21.07
C SER A 130 2.99 -4.22 -21.25
N GLY A 131 3.24 -4.91 -20.15
CA GLY A 131 3.55 -6.34 -20.12
C GLY A 131 5.03 -6.69 -20.20
N GLU A 132 5.91 -5.74 -20.49
CA GLU A 132 7.36 -5.97 -20.55
C GLU A 132 7.98 -6.22 -19.17
N TYR A 133 8.97 -7.10 -19.13
CA TYR A 133 9.76 -7.39 -17.93
C TYR A 133 11.10 -6.67 -17.99
N TRP A 134 11.41 -5.91 -16.95
CA TRP A 134 12.62 -5.09 -16.90
C TRP A 134 13.41 -5.34 -15.61
N GLN A 135 14.73 -5.20 -15.72
CA GLN A 135 15.61 -4.89 -14.60
C GLN A 135 15.93 -3.41 -14.64
N LEU A 136 15.61 -2.69 -13.56
CA LEU A 136 15.76 -1.24 -13.49
C LEU A 136 16.48 -0.82 -12.21
N TYR A 137 17.36 0.17 -12.35
CA TYR A 137 17.93 0.94 -11.27
C TYR A 137 16.99 2.08 -10.93
N VAL A 138 16.35 2.02 -9.78
CA VAL A 138 15.32 2.97 -9.39
C VAL A 138 15.65 3.65 -8.08
N ARG A 139 15.19 4.89 -7.93
CA ARG A 139 15.17 5.58 -6.64
C ARG A 139 13.74 5.68 -6.18
N LEU A 140 13.39 4.92 -5.15
CA LEU A 140 12.04 4.87 -4.60
C LEU A 140 11.86 5.87 -3.46
N LYS A 141 10.64 6.39 -3.36
CA LYS A 141 10.15 7.28 -2.32
C LYS A 141 8.81 6.76 -1.82
N ARG A 142 8.53 6.99 -0.54
CA ARG A 142 7.22 6.68 0.02
C ARG A 142 6.17 7.57 -0.64
N PRO A 143 4.92 7.09 -0.78
CA PRO A 143 3.84 7.93 -1.23
C PRO A 143 3.61 9.00 -0.16
N TYR A 144 3.97 10.25 -0.48
CA TYR A 144 3.66 11.42 0.32
C TYR A 144 2.86 12.37 -0.55
N GLY A 145 1.65 12.71 -0.12
CA GLY A 145 0.85 13.78 -0.70
C GLY A 145 1.15 15.11 -0.02
N PHE A 146 1.21 16.20 -0.80
CA PHE A 146 1.06 17.52 -0.19
C PHE A 146 -0.39 17.65 0.28
N SER A 147 -0.59 17.91 1.57
CA SER A 147 -1.92 18.26 2.09
C SER A 147 -2.30 19.63 1.53
N ASN A 148 -3.03 19.64 0.42
CA ASN A 148 -3.53 20.85 -0.22
C ASN A 148 -5.06 20.94 -0.03
N PRO A 149 -5.56 21.79 0.88
CA PRO A 149 -7.00 21.96 1.09
C PRO A 149 -7.71 22.35 -0.23
N GLY A 150 -8.66 21.52 -0.68
CA GLY A 150 -9.38 21.72 -1.95
C GLY A 150 -8.66 21.22 -3.21
N GLY A 151 -7.46 20.63 -3.06
CA GLY A 151 -6.71 19.98 -4.11
C GLY A 151 -7.07 18.50 -4.28
N PHE A 152 -6.51 17.88 -5.33
CA PHE A 152 -6.61 16.45 -5.55
C PHE A 152 -5.84 15.67 -4.48
N ASP A 153 -6.50 14.70 -3.83
CA ASP A 153 -5.87 13.79 -2.87
C ASP A 153 -5.02 12.74 -3.59
N TYR A 154 -3.78 13.13 -3.91
CA TYR A 154 -2.84 12.27 -4.64
C TYR A 154 -2.43 11.04 -3.82
N GLU A 155 -2.25 11.19 -2.51
CA GLU A 155 -1.87 10.08 -1.64
C GLU A 155 -3.00 9.05 -1.52
N GLY A 156 -4.23 9.52 -1.32
CA GLY A 156 -5.42 8.69 -1.35
C GLY A 156 -5.61 7.98 -2.69
N TRP A 157 -5.35 8.67 -3.81
CA TRP A 157 -5.39 8.05 -5.14
C TRP A 157 -4.34 6.93 -5.29
N LEU A 158 -3.08 7.17 -4.90
CA LEU A 158 -2.02 6.14 -4.93
C LEU A 158 -2.41 4.92 -4.09
N PHE A 159 -2.94 5.16 -2.89
CA PHE A 159 -3.39 4.12 -1.98
C PHE A 159 -4.52 3.27 -2.59
N GLN A 160 -5.54 3.92 -3.17
CA GLN A 160 -6.66 3.24 -3.83
C GLN A 160 -6.20 2.36 -5.00
N HIS A 161 -5.18 2.79 -5.74
CA HIS A 161 -4.60 2.05 -6.87
C HIS A 161 -3.58 0.98 -6.44
N ARG A 162 -3.40 0.78 -5.13
CA ARG A 162 -2.41 -0.14 -4.53
C ARG A 162 -0.98 0.21 -4.90
N ILE A 163 -0.71 1.47 -5.22
CA ILE A 163 0.64 1.97 -5.49
C ILE A 163 1.30 2.28 -4.15
N ARG A 164 2.33 1.50 -3.79
CA ARG A 164 2.96 1.52 -2.46
C ARG A 164 4.24 2.35 -2.40
N ALA A 165 4.79 2.73 -3.55
CA ALA A 165 5.89 3.67 -3.66
C ALA A 165 5.83 4.42 -4.99
N THR A 166 6.44 5.60 -5.01
CA THR A 166 6.69 6.36 -6.24
C THR A 166 8.18 6.49 -6.44
N GLY A 167 8.63 6.80 -7.65
CA GLY A 167 10.05 6.96 -7.88
C GLY A 167 10.38 7.29 -9.32
N TYR A 168 11.66 7.21 -9.63
CA TYR A 168 12.15 7.36 -10.98
C TYR A 168 13.25 6.36 -11.30
N VAL A 169 13.33 5.98 -12.56
CA VAL A 169 14.41 5.17 -13.10
C VAL A 169 15.64 6.06 -13.26
N ARG A 170 16.80 5.60 -12.76
CA ARG A 170 18.07 6.27 -13.01
C ARG A 170 18.58 5.88 -14.38
N ASN A 171 19.21 6.83 -15.07
CA ASN A 171 19.95 6.52 -16.30
C ASN A 171 21.21 5.74 -15.91
N ASP A 172 21.09 4.42 -16.01
CA ASP A 172 22.15 3.44 -15.79
C ASP A 172 22.22 2.54 -17.03
N GLU A 173 23.44 2.13 -17.39
CA GLU A 173 23.69 1.25 -18.55
C GLU A 173 23.21 -0.18 -18.28
N GLN A 174 23.03 -0.54 -17.01
CA GLN A 174 22.58 -1.86 -16.58
C GLN A 174 21.05 -1.99 -16.51
N ASN A 175 20.32 -0.95 -16.93
CA ASN A 175 18.88 -1.06 -17.16
C ASN A 175 18.63 -1.89 -18.42
N GLU A 176 17.93 -3.01 -18.29
CA GLU A 176 17.74 -3.93 -19.41
C GLU A 176 16.33 -4.52 -19.44
N LEU A 177 15.86 -4.74 -20.67
CA LEU A 177 14.64 -5.49 -20.94
C LEU A 177 14.99 -6.99 -20.84
N ILE A 178 14.31 -7.69 -19.94
CA ILE A 178 14.48 -9.12 -19.74
C ILE A 178 13.59 -9.91 -20.70
N ARG A 179 12.35 -9.46 -20.93
CA ARG A 179 11.36 -10.16 -21.76
C ARG A 179 10.26 -9.26 -22.30
#